data_AF-A0A958TN55-F1
#
_entry.id   AF-A0A958TN55-F1
#
_cell.length_a   1.000
_cell.length_b   1.000
_cell.length_c   1.000
_cell.angle_alpha   90.00
_cell.angle_beta   90.00
_cell.angle_gamma   90.00
#
_symmetry.space_group_name_H-M   'P 1'
#
loop_
_entity.id
_entity.type
_entity.pdbx_description
1 polymer ?
#
loop_
_entity_poly.entity_id
_entity_poly.type
_entity_poly.pdbx_seq_one_letter_code
_entity_poly.pdbx_strand_id
1 'polypeptide(L)'
;KSLRDFLAVTHYCTALIGNEGGAINMAKALAIPTFTIFSPWIKKEAWNMFDDGKNHVSVHLKDYDNQPYSNVNHPKKLKSKALDLYLKFKPSFFEEDLIEFLKRL
;
A
#
# COMPACT_ATOMS: atom_id res chain seq x y z
N LYS A 1 13.20 20.30 6.78
CA LYS A 1 11.85 19.76 6.49
C LYS A 1 11.41 18.94 7.69
N SER A 2 10.26 19.24 8.29
CA SER A 2 9.76 18.56 9.48
C SER A 2 8.56 17.66 9.16
N LEU A 3 8.24 16.74 10.07
CA LEU A 3 7.01 15.94 10.01
C LEU A 3 5.75 16.83 9.97
N ARG A 4 5.80 17.96 10.69
CA ARG A 4 4.71 18.95 10.73
C ARG A 4 4.47 19.56 9.34
N ASP A 5 5.55 19.90 8.63
CA ASP A 5 5.42 20.47 7.28
C ASP A 5 4.81 19.45 6.31
N PHE A 6 5.18 18.17 6.44
CA PHE A 6 4.58 17.10 5.64
C PHE A 6 3.09 17.00 5.91
N LEU A 7 2.67 16.90 7.17
CA LEU A 7 1.26 16.84 7.56
C LEU A 7 0.46 18.06 7.06
N ALA A 8 1.05 19.26 7.17
CA ALA A 8 0.41 20.48 6.69
C ALA A 8 0.16 20.44 5.18
N VAL A 9 1.10 19.93 4.38
CA VAL A 9 0.90 19.75 2.94
C VAL A 9 -0.11 18.63 2.65
N THR A 10 0.02 17.48 3.31
CA THR A 10 -0.87 16.32 3.12
C THR A 10 -2.33 16.67 3.43
N HIS A 11 -2.58 17.53 4.41
CA HIS A 11 -3.93 18.01 4.75
C HIS A 11 -4.67 18.67 3.57
N TYR A 12 -3.93 19.30 2.64
CA TYR A 12 -4.50 19.94 1.45
C TYR A 12 -4.53 19.02 0.21
N CYS A 13 -4.07 17.77 0.31
CA CYS A 13 -4.11 16.82 -0.80
C CYS A 13 -5.49 16.16 -0.89
N THR A 14 -5.96 15.89 -2.11
CA THR A 14 -7.18 15.08 -2.33
C THR A 14 -6.97 13.61 -1.93
N ALA A 15 -5.77 13.09 -2.16
CA ALA A 15 -5.41 11.71 -1.83
C ALA A 15 -3.88 11.57 -1.68
N LEU A 16 -3.45 10.48 -1.04
CA LEU A 16 -2.06 10.04 -1.02
C LEU A 16 -1.93 8.65 -1.66
N ILE A 17 -1.16 8.56 -2.74
CA ILE A 17 -0.87 7.30 -3.44
C ILE A 17 0.60 6.96 -3.22
N GLY A 18 0.90 5.75 -2.75
CA GLY A 18 2.28 5.35 -2.55
C GLY A 18 2.46 4.05 -1.81
N ASN A 19 3.72 3.76 -1.48
CA ASN A 19 4.07 2.57 -0.73
C ASN A 19 3.61 2.66 0.72
N GLU A 20 3.26 1.51 1.31
CA GLU A 20 2.96 1.43 2.73
C GLU A 20 4.11 2.01 3.59
N GLY A 21 3.75 2.76 4.63
CA GLY A 21 4.67 3.36 5.57
C GLY A 21 4.09 4.58 6.29
N GLY A 22 4.96 5.36 6.94
CA GLY A 22 4.57 6.49 7.79
C GLY A 22 3.73 7.55 7.06
N ALA A 23 4.05 7.84 5.79
CA ALA A 23 3.29 8.80 4.97
C ALA A 23 1.82 8.39 4.81
N ILE A 24 1.57 7.12 4.45
CA ILE A 24 0.22 6.54 4.33
C ILE A 24 -0.52 6.57 5.66
N ASN A 25 0.13 6.19 6.75
CA ASN A 25 -0.50 6.17 8.08
C ASN A 25 -0.86 7.59 8.55
N MET A 26 -0.02 8.58 8.24
CA MET A 26 -0.33 9.98 8.50
C MET A 26 -1.49 10.51 7.65
N ALA A 27 -1.56 10.18 6.35
CA ALA A 27 -2.69 10.55 5.51
C ALA A 27 -4.01 9.95 6.02
N LYS A 28 -4.00 8.66 6.40
CA LYS A 28 -5.14 8.00 7.05
C LYS A 28 -5.58 8.71 8.33
N ALA A 29 -4.63 9.11 9.19
CA ALA A 29 -4.93 9.84 10.42
C ALA A 29 -5.53 11.23 10.17
N LEU A 30 -5.24 11.85 9.01
CA LEU A 30 -5.84 13.10 8.55
C LEU A 30 -7.14 12.91 7.76
N ALA A 31 -7.67 11.68 7.69
CA ALA A 31 -8.83 11.31 6.86
C ALA A 31 -8.65 11.62 5.36
N ILE A 32 -7.40 11.61 4.88
CA ILE A 32 -7.09 11.78 3.47
C ILE A 32 -7.12 10.40 2.79
N PRO A 33 -7.92 10.21 1.71
CA PRO A 33 -7.97 8.97 0.97
C PRO A 33 -6.59 8.45 0.57
N THR A 34 -6.39 7.13 0.61
CA THR A 34 -5.09 6.52 0.30
C THR A 34 -5.20 5.33 -0.63
N PHE A 35 -4.34 5.28 -1.65
CA PHE A 35 -4.07 4.05 -2.40
C PHE A 35 -2.69 3.54 -2.02
N THR A 36 -2.64 2.39 -1.36
CA THR A 36 -1.42 1.87 -0.72
C THR A 36 -0.89 0.64 -1.45
N ILE A 37 0.35 0.72 -1.94
CA ILE A 37 1.08 -0.43 -2.49
C ILE A 37 1.90 -1.04 -1.36
N PHE A 38 1.52 -2.23 -0.89
CA PHE A 38 2.28 -2.90 0.17
C PHE A 38 3.56 -3.50 -0.39
N SER A 39 4.63 -3.40 0.42
CA SER A 39 5.84 -4.15 0.14
C SER A 39 5.54 -5.66 0.08
N PRO A 40 5.96 -6.38 -0.98
CA PRO A 40 5.63 -7.79 -1.16
C PRO A 40 6.07 -8.73 -0.04
N TRP A 41 6.92 -8.32 0.90
CA TRP A 41 7.35 -9.16 2.03
C TRP A 41 6.65 -8.81 3.35
N ILE A 42 5.82 -7.76 3.35
CA ILE A 42 5.05 -7.33 4.52
C ILE A 42 3.71 -8.04 4.53
N LYS A 43 3.27 -8.45 5.72
CA LYS A 43 1.95 -9.05 5.90
C LYS A 43 0.87 -7.96 5.86
N LYS A 44 0.21 -7.77 4.72
CA LYS A 44 -0.88 -6.79 4.50
C LYS A 44 -1.92 -6.85 5.62
N GLU A 45 -2.34 -8.06 6.00
CA GLU A 45 -3.43 -8.31 6.95
C GLU A 45 -3.11 -7.84 8.39
N ALA A 46 -1.85 -7.56 8.70
CA ALA A 46 -1.45 -7.02 10.00
C ALA A 46 -1.44 -5.48 10.05
N TRP A 47 -1.52 -4.81 8.90
CA TRP A 47 -1.25 -3.37 8.75
C TRP A 47 -2.35 -2.62 7.96
N ASN A 48 -3.34 -3.32 7.41
CA ASN A 48 -4.43 -2.74 6.63
C ASN A 48 -5.68 -2.43 7.46
N MET A 49 -5.57 -2.15 8.76
CA MET A 49 -6.72 -1.98 9.67
C MET A 49 -7.72 -0.87 9.27
N PHE A 50 -7.31 0.08 8.43
CA PHE A 50 -8.16 1.17 7.93
C PHE A 50 -8.62 0.98 6.49
N ASP A 51 -8.25 -0.14 5.85
CA ASP A 51 -8.64 -0.44 4.46
C ASP A 51 -10.13 -0.78 4.41
N ASP A 52 -10.89 0.07 3.74
CA ASP A 52 -12.35 -0.06 3.58
C ASP A 52 -12.73 -0.41 2.12
N GLY A 53 -11.73 -0.63 1.26
CA GLY A 53 -11.93 -0.84 -0.17
C GLY A 53 -12.52 0.37 -0.91
N LYS A 54 -12.63 1.53 -0.27
CA LYS A 54 -13.27 2.74 -0.82
C LYS A 54 -12.37 3.96 -0.67
N ASN A 55 -12.24 4.49 0.55
CA ASN A 55 -11.43 5.65 0.87
C ASN A 55 -9.96 5.28 1.08
N HIS A 56 -9.72 4.12 1.67
CA HIS A 56 -8.39 3.56 1.83
C HIS A 56 -8.38 2.23 1.14
N VAL A 57 -7.67 2.15 0.02
CA VAL A 57 -7.50 0.94 -0.77
C VAL A 57 -6.06 0.50 -0.64
N SER A 58 -5.83 -0.81 -0.56
CA SER A 58 -4.48 -1.33 -0.63
C SER A 58 -4.33 -2.61 -1.43
N VAL A 59 -3.16 -2.75 -2.04
CA VAL A 59 -2.81 -3.87 -2.92
C VAL A 59 -1.49 -4.49 -2.50
N HIS A 60 -1.38 -5.79 -2.65
CA HIS A 60 -0.18 -6.55 -2.33
C HIS A 60 0.00 -7.66 -3.37
N LEU A 61 1.25 -8.04 -3.68
CA LEU A 61 1.53 -9.08 -4.69
C LEU A 61 0.75 -10.37 -4.43
N LYS A 62 0.60 -10.79 -3.17
CA LYS A 62 -0.17 -11.98 -2.75
C LYS A 62 -1.64 -11.95 -3.19
N ASP A 63 -2.23 -10.76 -3.40
CA ASP A 63 -3.60 -10.62 -3.86
C ASP A 63 -3.76 -11.13 -5.31
N TYR A 64 -2.66 -11.23 -6.06
CA TYR A 64 -2.62 -11.61 -7.49
C TYR A 64 -1.78 -12.87 -7.77
N ASP A 65 -0.65 -13.02 -7.06
CA ASP A 65 0.24 -14.17 -7.14
C ASP A 65 0.64 -14.63 -5.73
N ASN A 66 -0.01 -15.70 -5.26
CA ASN A 66 0.27 -16.29 -3.95
C ASN A 66 1.42 -17.32 -3.98
N GLN A 67 1.96 -17.68 -5.16
CA GLN A 67 3.01 -18.71 -5.28
C GLN A 67 4.27 -18.38 -4.47
N PRO A 68 4.81 -17.14 -4.47
CA PRO A 68 6.04 -16.80 -3.73
C PRO A 68 5.89 -16.92 -2.20
N TYR A 69 4.66 -17.01 -1.71
CA TYR A 69 4.30 -17.07 -0.30
C TYR A 69 3.98 -18.49 0.17
N SER A 70 3.78 -19.42 -0.78
CA SER A 70 3.60 -20.83 -0.47
C SER A 70 4.81 -21.36 0.31
N ASN A 71 4.57 -22.07 1.40
CA ASN A 71 5.60 -22.64 2.28
C ASN A 71 6.51 -21.62 3.00
N VAL A 72 6.08 -20.36 3.11
CA VAL A 72 6.80 -19.33 3.88
C VAL A 72 6.21 -19.22 5.29
N ASN A 73 6.90 -19.79 6.27
CA ASN A 73 6.43 -19.76 7.67
C ASN A 73 6.45 -18.35 8.30
N HIS A 74 7.31 -17.45 7.80
CA HIS A 74 7.41 -16.09 8.33
C HIS A 74 7.77 -15.06 7.24
N PRO A 75 7.00 -13.96 7.07
CA PRO A 75 7.19 -12.98 5.99
C PRO A 75 8.57 -12.34 5.94
N LYS A 76 9.22 -12.12 7.10
CA LYS A 76 10.61 -11.63 7.18
C LYS A 76 11.62 -12.45 6.35
N LYS A 77 11.38 -13.74 6.08
CA LYS A 77 12.23 -14.55 5.19
C LYS A 77 12.23 -14.05 3.75
N LEU A 78 11.17 -13.35 3.33
CA LEU A 78 11.03 -12.76 2.00
C LEU A 78 11.71 -11.40 1.87
N LYS A 79 12.16 -10.79 2.98
CA LYS A 79 12.81 -9.47 2.96
C LYS A 79 14.07 -9.47 2.09
N SER A 80 14.86 -10.55 2.12
CA SER A 80 16.05 -10.69 1.26
C SER A 80 15.71 -10.85 -0.23
N LYS A 81 14.48 -11.25 -0.57
CA LYS A 81 13.97 -11.42 -1.93
C LYS A 81 13.06 -10.26 -2.36
N ALA A 82 13.01 -9.17 -1.60
CA ALA A 82 12.03 -8.11 -1.81
C ALA A 82 12.11 -7.51 -3.21
N LEU A 83 13.32 -7.32 -3.75
CA LEU A 83 13.54 -6.79 -5.10
C LEU A 83 12.91 -7.71 -6.17
N ASP A 84 13.19 -9.01 -6.09
CA ASP A 84 12.66 -10.00 -7.05
C ASP A 84 11.13 -10.07 -6.98
N LEU A 85 10.56 -9.96 -5.78
CA LEU A 85 9.11 -9.93 -5.60
C LEU A 85 8.50 -8.64 -6.18
N TYR A 86 9.15 -7.49 -6.01
CA TYR A 86 8.69 -6.25 -6.64
C TYR A 86 8.72 -6.33 -8.17
N LEU A 87 9.72 -6.98 -8.77
CA LEU A 87 9.75 -7.21 -10.22
C LEU A 87 8.59 -8.09 -10.71
N LYS A 88 8.05 -8.96 -9.86
CA LYS A 88 6.84 -9.75 -10.15
C LYS A 88 5.55 -8.94 -9.95
N PHE A 89 5.58 -7.90 -9.12
CA PHE A 89 4.40 -7.08 -8.81
C PHE A 89 4.15 -6.03 -9.89
N LYS A 90 3.58 -6.48 -11.02
CA LYS A 90 3.37 -5.65 -12.21
C LYS A 90 2.28 -4.59 -11.97
N PRO A 91 2.42 -3.37 -12.51
CA PRO A 91 1.37 -2.35 -12.46
C PRO A 91 0.03 -2.83 -12.99
N SER A 92 0.04 -3.67 -14.05
CA SER A 92 -1.17 -4.26 -14.64
C SER A 92 -1.98 -5.14 -13.68
N PHE A 93 -1.43 -5.52 -12.52
CA PHE A 93 -2.20 -6.25 -11.51
C PHE A 93 -3.17 -5.34 -10.75
N PHE A 94 -2.80 -4.09 -10.48
CA PHE A 94 -3.59 -3.18 -9.64
C PHE A 94 -4.06 -1.92 -10.38
N GLU A 95 -3.86 -1.86 -11.70
CA GLU A 95 -4.22 -0.71 -12.53
C GLU A 95 -5.72 -0.42 -12.47
N GLU A 96 -6.57 -1.45 -12.56
CA GLU A 96 -8.02 -1.29 -12.45
C GLU A 96 -8.44 -0.76 -11.08
N ASP A 97 -7.88 -1.28 -9.99
CA ASP A 97 -8.14 -0.80 -8.63
C ASP A 97 -7.74 0.66 -8.45
N LEU A 98 -6.59 1.05 -9.03
CA LEU A 98 -6.10 2.42 -8.99
C LEU A 98 -7.04 3.36 -9.77
N ILE A 99 -7.47 2.95 -10.98
CA ILE A 99 -8.42 3.73 -11.78
C ILE A 99 -9.76 3.88 -11.05
N GLU A 100 -10.26 2.81 -10.43
CA GLU A 100 -11.51 2.85 -9.68
C GLU A 100 -11.40 3.74 -8.44
N PHE A 101 -10.28 3.68 -7.73
CA PHE A 101 -9.98 4.59 -6.62
C PHE A 101 -9.99 6.06 -7.09
N LEU A 102 -9.29 6.37 -8.18
CA LEU A 102 -9.21 7.73 -8.72
C LEU A 102 -10.57 8.27 -9.17
N LYS A 103 -11.48 7.43 -9.67
CA LYS A 103 -12.85 7.82 -10.05
C LYS A 103 -13.74 8.20 -8.86
N ARG A 104 -13.37 7.80 -7.63
CA ARG A 104 -14.12 8.07 -6.41
C ARG A 104 -13.69 9.36 -5.69
N LEU A 105 -12.52 9.91 -6.03
CA LEU A 105 -11.97 11.15 -5.49
C LEU A 105 -12.73 12.38 -6.02
#